data_AF-A0A2S7C9J2-F1
#
_entry.id   AF-A0A2S7C9J2-F1
#
_cell.length_a   1.000
_cell.length_b   1.000
_cell.length_c   1.000
_cell.angle_alpha   90.00
_cell.angle_beta   90.00
_cell.angle_gamma   90.00
#
_symmetry.space_group_name_H-M   'P 1'
#
loop_
_entity.id
_entity.type
_entity.pdbx_description
1 polymer ?
#
loop_
_entity_poly.entity_id
_entity_poly.type
_entity_poly.pdbx_seq_one_letter_code
_entity_poly.pdbx_strand_id
1 'polypeptide(L)'
;MEPTKVNAQVIDVINQVQLATMSPQVVLTSGAGKAYQSVAQSTAIAVQDATDALRNVSTIATTAVGVAMAQYLATGDEKYVVALVQAQALMQGATDDFARIGSAAGLVLKNFPAG
;
A
#
# COMPACT_ATOMS: atom_id res chain seq x y z
N MET A 1 59.65 -8.75 -22.77
CA MET A 1 58.73 -9.57 -21.96
C MET A 1 57.46 -9.71 -22.77
N GLU A 2 57.16 -10.90 -23.29
CA GLU A 2 55.88 -11.14 -23.97
C GLU A 2 54.75 -11.01 -22.95
N PRO A 3 53.69 -10.23 -23.23
CA PRO A 3 52.54 -10.17 -22.34
C PRO A 3 51.93 -11.57 -22.29
N THR A 4 51.88 -12.13 -21.08
CA THR A 4 51.36 -13.48 -20.80
C THR A 4 49.96 -13.60 -21.40
N LYS A 5 49.82 -14.39 -22.47
CA LYS A 5 48.50 -14.65 -23.08
C LYS A 5 47.64 -15.33 -22.03
N VAL A 6 46.63 -14.61 -21.53
CA VAL A 6 45.66 -15.13 -20.57
C VAL A 6 45.02 -16.40 -21.14
N ASN A 7 44.81 -17.41 -20.29
CA ASN A 7 44.25 -18.70 -20.70
C ASN A 7 42.84 -18.51 -21.32
N ALA A 8 42.61 -19.08 -22.52
CA ALA A 8 41.37 -18.94 -23.26
C ALA A 8 40.13 -19.43 -22.49
N GLN A 9 40.26 -20.49 -21.69
CA GLN A 9 39.17 -20.99 -20.84
C GLN A 9 38.80 -20.00 -19.74
N VAL A 10 39.77 -19.25 -19.21
CA VAL A 10 39.53 -18.20 -18.22
C VAL A 10 38.77 -17.02 -18.84
N ILE A 11 39.12 -16.65 -20.07
CA ILE A 11 38.41 -15.60 -20.81
C ILE A 11 36.97 -16.01 -21.10
N ASP A 12 36.75 -17.27 -21.51
CA ASP A 12 35.40 -17.79 -21.79
C ASP A 12 34.53 -17.83 -20.53
N VAL A 13 35.07 -18.32 -19.41
CA VAL A 13 34.36 -18.31 -18.12
C VAL A 13 34.01 -16.88 -17.69
N ILE A 14 34.91 -15.91 -17.83
CA ILE A 14 34.63 -14.50 -17.50
C ILE A 14 33.50 -13.94 -18.38
N ASN A 15 33.54 -14.19 -19.68
CA ASN A 15 32.49 -13.74 -20.60
C ASN A 15 31.13 -14.37 -20.28
N GLN A 16 31.11 -15.68 -19.96
CA GLN A 16 29.88 -16.38 -19.57
C GLN A 16 29.33 -15.85 -18.23
N VAL A 17 30.18 -15.60 -17.24
CA VAL A 17 29.77 -15.00 -15.96
C VAL A 17 29.24 -13.59 -16.17
N GLN A 18 29.87 -12.79 -17.01
CA GLN A 18 29.41 -11.44 -17.32
C GLN A 18 28.05 -11.44 -18.02
N LEU A 19 27.81 -12.37 -18.96
CA LEU A 19 26.48 -12.53 -19.57
C LEU A 19 25.43 -13.03 -18.58
N ALA A 20 25.79 -13.97 -17.72
CA ALA A 20 24.87 -14.53 -16.72
C ALA A 20 24.49 -13.53 -15.60
N THR A 21 25.31 -12.51 -15.36
CA THR A 21 25.10 -11.56 -14.25
C THR A 21 24.77 -10.14 -14.70
N MET A 22 25.17 -9.75 -15.92
CA MET A 22 25.04 -8.37 -16.42
C MET A 22 24.41 -8.29 -17.81
N SER A 23 23.85 -9.39 -18.33
CA SER A 23 23.07 -9.29 -19.58
C SER A 23 21.89 -8.33 -19.41
N PRO A 24 21.44 -7.67 -20.50
CA PRO A 24 20.27 -6.81 -20.47
C PRO A 24 19.04 -7.47 -19.84
N GLN A 25 18.85 -8.77 -20.07
CA GLN A 25 17.75 -9.54 -19.49
C GLN A 25 17.81 -9.60 -17.95
N VAL A 26 19.00 -9.86 -17.38
CA VAL A 26 19.18 -9.92 -15.92
C VAL A 26 18.90 -8.55 -15.28
N VAL A 27 19.36 -7.48 -15.93
CA VAL A 27 19.10 -6.11 -15.47
C VAL A 27 17.62 -5.77 -15.54
N LEU A 28 16.93 -6.14 -16.62
CA LEU A 28 15.49 -5.92 -16.78
C LEU A 28 14.67 -6.70 -15.76
N THR A 29 14.93 -8.00 -15.58
CA THR A 29 14.21 -8.83 -14.60
C THR A 29 14.50 -8.38 -13.17
N SER A 30 15.75 -8.01 -12.84
CA SER A 30 16.08 -7.44 -11.52
C SER A 30 15.39 -6.09 -11.29
N GLY A 31 15.37 -5.23 -12.31
CA GLY A 31 14.68 -3.93 -12.27
C GLY A 31 13.17 -4.08 -12.09
N ALA A 32 12.55 -4.99 -12.84
CA ALA A 32 11.13 -5.32 -12.71
C ALA A 32 10.79 -5.88 -11.32
N GLY A 33 11.61 -6.78 -10.79
CA GLY A 33 11.43 -7.31 -9.43
C GLY A 33 11.53 -6.22 -8.35
N LYS A 34 12.49 -5.28 -8.48
CA LYS A 34 12.59 -4.12 -7.58
C LYS A 34 11.38 -3.19 -7.70
N ALA A 35 10.94 -2.92 -8.93
CA ALA A 35 9.74 -2.10 -9.16
C ALA A 35 8.50 -2.75 -8.55
N TYR A 36 8.34 -4.07 -8.71
CA TYR A 36 7.25 -4.83 -8.09
C TYR A 36 7.30 -4.72 -6.56
N GLN A 37 8.48 -4.86 -5.94
CA GLN A 37 8.64 -4.66 -4.50
C GLN A 37 8.26 -3.25 -4.06
N SER A 38 8.67 -2.21 -4.80
CA SER A 38 8.30 -0.83 -4.52
C SER A 38 6.79 -0.60 -4.63
N VAL A 39 6.14 -1.15 -5.66
CA VAL A 39 4.68 -1.07 -5.83
C VAL A 39 3.96 -1.83 -4.72
N ALA A 40 4.41 -3.02 -4.36
CA ALA A 40 3.87 -3.79 -3.25
C ALA A 40 3.97 -3.03 -1.92
N GLN A 41 5.11 -2.40 -1.65
CA GLN A 41 5.30 -1.59 -0.46
C GLN A 41 4.39 -0.35 -0.45
N SER A 42 4.31 0.38 -1.56
CA SER A 42 3.47 1.58 -1.67
C SER A 42 1.99 1.22 -1.49
N THR A 43 1.57 0.09 -2.07
CA THR A 43 0.23 -0.48 -1.92
C THR A 43 -0.06 -0.84 -0.46
N ALA A 44 0.89 -1.47 0.23
CA ALA A 44 0.74 -1.82 1.64
C ALA A 44 0.61 -0.56 2.52
N ILE A 45 1.40 0.49 2.25
CA ILE A 45 1.32 1.77 2.94
C ILE A 45 -0.06 2.42 2.73
N ALA A 46 -0.58 2.44 1.50
CA ALA A 46 -1.91 2.99 1.22
C ALA A 46 -3.03 2.28 2.01
N VAL A 47 -2.94 0.96 2.17
CA VAL A 47 -3.89 0.20 3.01
C VAL A 47 -3.72 0.51 4.49
N GLN A 48 -2.48 0.70 4.97
CA GLN A 48 -2.20 1.11 6.35
C GLN A 48 -2.77 2.50 6.63
N ASP A 49 -2.50 3.48 5.77
CA ASP A 49 -3.02 4.84 5.89
C ASP A 49 -4.56 4.86 5.90
N ALA A 50 -5.20 4.07 5.03
CA ALA A 50 -6.65 3.92 5.02
C ALA A 50 -7.19 3.29 6.32
N THR A 51 -6.48 2.30 6.87
CA THR A 51 -6.82 1.68 8.17
C THR A 51 -6.73 2.71 9.30
N ASP A 52 -5.67 3.53 9.30
CA ASP A 52 -5.45 4.55 10.31
C ASP A 52 -6.49 5.67 10.21
N ALA A 53 -6.83 6.10 9.00
CA ALA A 53 -7.92 7.03 8.75
C ALA A 53 -9.26 6.50 9.29
N LEU A 54 -9.60 5.23 9.00
CA LEU A 54 -10.80 4.59 9.53
C LEU A 54 -10.80 4.54 11.06
N ARG A 55 -9.67 4.20 11.69
CA ARG A 55 -9.55 4.17 13.15
C ARG A 55 -9.76 5.55 13.78
N ASN A 56 -9.16 6.58 13.18
CA ASN A 56 -9.29 7.96 13.64
C ASN A 56 -10.74 8.44 13.53
N VAL A 57 -11.37 8.23 12.37
CA VAL A 57 -12.77 8.59 12.15
C VAL A 57 -13.69 7.82 13.09
N SER A 58 -13.49 6.52 13.26
CA SER A 58 -14.30 5.69 14.16
C SER A 58 -14.23 6.19 15.61
N THR A 59 -13.06 6.64 16.04
CA THR A 59 -12.86 7.22 17.38
C THR A 59 -13.65 8.52 17.52
N ILE A 60 -13.50 9.45 16.57
CA ILE A 60 -14.20 10.74 16.56
C ILE A 60 -15.73 10.52 16.52
N ALA A 61 -16.20 9.66 15.61
CA ALA A 61 -17.61 9.34 15.46
C ALA A 61 -18.19 8.73 16.73
N THR A 62 -17.51 7.77 17.35
CA THR A 62 -17.97 7.15 18.60
C THR A 62 -18.04 8.15 19.75
N THR A 63 -17.05 9.04 19.87
CA THR A 63 -17.09 10.12 20.87
C THR A 63 -18.25 11.08 20.62
N ALA A 64 -18.46 11.49 19.36
CA ALA A 64 -19.57 12.37 18.99
C ALA A 64 -20.93 11.71 19.28
N VAL A 65 -21.07 10.42 18.98
CA VAL A 65 -22.26 9.62 19.29
C VAL A 65 -22.52 9.60 20.80
N GLY A 66 -21.50 9.33 21.62
CA GLY A 66 -21.64 9.32 23.08
C GLY A 66 -22.12 10.66 23.65
N VAL A 67 -21.52 11.77 23.19
CA VAL A 67 -21.91 13.12 23.63
C VAL A 67 -23.32 13.48 23.16
N ALA A 68 -23.65 13.22 21.89
CA ALA A 68 -24.97 13.51 21.35
C ALA A 68 -26.06 12.69 22.05
N MET A 69 -25.81 11.42 22.33
CA MET A 69 -26.74 10.56 23.07
C MET A 69 -26.97 11.09 24.50
N ALA A 70 -25.90 11.44 25.22
CA ALA A 70 -26.02 11.98 26.57
C ALA A 70 -26.87 13.27 26.59
N GLN A 71 -26.66 14.16 25.63
CA GLN A 71 -27.42 15.40 25.52
C GLN A 71 -28.88 15.18 25.11
N TYR A 72 -29.14 14.24 24.21
CA TYR A 72 -30.50 13.85 23.85
C TYR A 72 -31.27 13.32 25.07
N LEU A 73 -30.66 12.42 25.84
CA LEU A 73 -31.27 11.88 27.07
C LEU A 73 -31.50 12.95 28.14
N ALA A 74 -30.62 13.95 28.24
CA ALA A 74 -30.72 15.01 29.23
C ALA A 74 -31.75 16.10 28.86
N THR A 75 -31.92 16.38 27.57
CA THR A 75 -32.69 17.55 27.10
C THR A 75 -33.95 17.19 26.31
N GLY A 76 -34.00 16.01 25.71
CA GLY A 76 -35.04 15.60 24.75
C GLY A 76 -34.96 16.32 23.40
N ASP A 77 -33.94 17.16 23.15
CA ASP A 77 -33.85 17.99 21.94
C ASP A 77 -33.41 17.16 20.72
N GLU A 78 -34.26 17.11 19.69
CA GLU A 78 -34.04 16.33 18.47
C GLU A 78 -32.79 16.74 17.68
N LYS A 79 -32.24 17.95 17.89
CA LYS A 79 -30.98 18.35 17.22
C LYS A 79 -29.82 17.38 17.52
N TYR A 80 -29.86 16.73 18.69
CA TYR A 80 -28.85 15.74 19.08
C TYR A 80 -29.04 14.41 18.33
N VAL A 81 -30.26 14.08 17.91
CA VAL A 81 -30.54 12.95 17.01
C VAL A 81 -29.92 13.21 15.64
N VAL A 82 -29.99 14.45 15.13
CA VAL A 82 -29.33 14.83 13.89
C VAL A 82 -27.81 14.62 13.98
N ALA A 83 -27.19 15.04 15.08
CA ALA A 83 -25.75 14.83 15.30
C ALA A 83 -25.37 13.33 15.35
N LEU A 84 -26.21 12.48 15.96
CA LEU A 84 -26.04 11.02 15.95
C LEU A 84 -26.02 10.46 14.53
N VAL A 85 -27.00 10.84 13.70
CA VAL A 85 -27.09 10.39 12.31
C VAL A 85 -25.86 10.82 11.50
N GLN A 86 -25.40 12.06 11.67
CA GLN A 86 -24.21 12.56 10.97
C GLN A 86 -22.93 11.83 11.39
N ALA A 87 -22.76 11.55 12.69
CA ALA A 87 -21.61 10.78 13.17
C ALA A 87 -21.63 9.33 12.62
N GLN A 88 -22.82 8.74 12.50
CA GLN A 88 -22.99 7.40 11.93
C GLN A 88 -22.70 7.37 10.42
N ALA A 89 -23.13 8.41 9.69
CA ALA A 89 -22.82 8.59 8.27
C ALA A 89 -21.29 8.77 8.04
N LEU A 90 -20.62 9.50 8.93
CA LEU A 90 -19.16 9.66 8.87
C LEU A 90 -18.44 8.31 9.01
N MET A 91 -18.89 7.45 9.93
CA MET A 91 -18.33 6.11 10.13
C MET A 91 -18.60 5.18 8.93
N GLN A 92 -19.77 5.27 8.31
CA GLN A 92 -20.08 4.54 7.08
C GLN A 92 -19.16 4.99 5.95
N GLY A 93 -19.01 6.30 5.74
CA GLY A 93 -18.13 6.85 4.71
C GLY A 93 -16.68 6.40 4.86
N ALA A 94 -16.14 6.40 6.09
CA ALA A 94 -14.80 5.90 6.34
C ALA A 94 -14.64 4.41 6.07
N THR A 95 -15.67 3.60 6.35
CA THR A 95 -15.68 2.17 6.04
C THR A 95 -15.66 1.94 4.52
N ASP A 96 -16.47 2.71 3.79
CA ASP A 96 -16.56 2.62 2.34
C ASP A 96 -15.24 3.10 1.69
N ASP A 97 -14.62 4.16 2.22
CA ASP A 97 -13.31 4.64 1.78
C ASP A 97 -12.22 3.59 1.98
N PHE A 98 -12.16 2.98 3.16
CA PHE A 98 -11.23 1.89 3.44
C PHE A 98 -11.40 0.72 2.48
N ALA A 99 -12.63 0.28 2.23
CA ALA A 99 -12.92 -0.80 1.30
C ALA A 99 -12.50 -0.46 -0.15
N ARG A 100 -12.79 0.77 -0.60
CA ARG A 100 -12.40 1.25 -1.94
C ARG A 100 -10.89 1.31 -2.10
N ILE A 101 -10.18 1.86 -1.11
CA ILE A 101 -8.72 1.94 -1.13
C ILE A 101 -8.12 0.53 -1.10
N GLY A 102 -8.60 -0.37 -0.24
CA GLY A 102 -8.14 -1.76 -0.17
C GLY A 102 -8.33 -2.51 -1.48
N SER A 103 -9.47 -2.32 -2.15
CA SER A 103 -9.73 -2.93 -3.46
C SER A 103 -8.83 -2.36 -4.56
N ALA A 104 -8.69 -1.03 -4.63
CA ALA A 104 -7.83 -0.36 -5.60
C ALA A 104 -6.36 -0.76 -5.43
N ALA A 105 -5.89 -0.80 -4.19
CA ALA A 105 -4.57 -1.25 -3.80
C ALA A 105 -4.31 -2.71 -4.26
N GLY A 106 -5.24 -3.62 -3.96
CA GLY A 106 -5.17 -5.01 -4.42
C GLY A 106 -5.12 -5.15 -5.95
N LEU A 107 -5.89 -4.33 -6.67
CA LEU A 107 -5.87 -4.30 -8.14
C LEU A 107 -4.55 -3.79 -8.71
N VAL A 108 -3.97 -2.73 -8.13
CA VAL A 108 -2.66 -2.22 -8.54
C VAL A 108 -1.59 -3.30 -8.39
N LEU A 109 -1.53 -3.98 -7.25
CA LEU A 109 -0.55 -5.04 -7.02
C LEU A 109 -0.76 -6.24 -7.95
N LYS A 110 -2.01 -6.67 -8.16
CA LYS A 110 -2.34 -7.79 -9.06
C LYS A 110 -1.97 -7.50 -10.52
N ASN A 111 -2.13 -6.26 -10.96
CA ASN A 111 -1.89 -5.86 -12.35
C ASN A 111 -0.43 -5.44 -12.61
N PHE A 112 0.39 -5.24 -11.58
CA PHE A 112 1.79 -4.88 -11.75
C PHE A 112 2.63 -6.12 -12.09
N PRO A 113 3.39 -6.13 -13.19
CA PRO A 113 4.19 -7.29 -13.58
C PRO A 113 5.34 -7.51 -12.62
N ALA A 114 5.52 -8.76 -12.15
CA ALA A 114 6.61 -9.13 -11.24
C ALA A 114 8.00 -9.24 -11.90
N GLY A 115 8.04 -9.12 -13.24
CA GLY A 115 9.24 -9.34 -14.05
C GLY A 115 9.39 -10.76 -14.57
#